data_AF-A0A1S1MYQ8-F1
#
_entry.id   AF-A0A1S1MYQ8-F1
#
_cell.length_a   1.000
_cell.length_b   1.000
_cell.length_c   1.000
_cell.angle_alpha   90.00
_cell.angle_beta   90.00
_cell.angle_gamma   90.00
#
_symmetry.space_group_name_H-M   'P 1'
#
loop_
_entity.id
_entity.type
_entity.pdbx_description
1 polymer ?
#
loop_
_entity_poly.entity_id
_entity_poly.type
_entity_poly.pdbx_seq_one_letter_code
_entity_poly.pdbx_strand_id
1 'polypeptide(L)'
;MLANDFLALDTALPPSYVINGTEPVFDFDGDGCLPSAGIRRTGQQNAGLKTSGTLGGDCRDSLFLRTSNTVHRYACHNDAQGQYCAHFYALYFKKDQVFHYFGGGHRHDWEYAAVWTHDGIVTHGSYSAHGDLYTKPASELPFENGHLKIVYHKDGLLTHALRFAKYQEVAENGYNRFVTPNIISWYEMQGDGVNNQTLRAKLNEYDYGSATLPVKDSRFLYNINRFKPANYPTFEFADTQP
;
A
#
# COMPACT_ATOMS: atom_id res chain seq x y z
N MET A 1 -13.91 16.74 -20.24
CA MET A 1 -13.63 16.03 -18.97
C MET A 1 -12.31 15.30 -19.15
N LEU A 2 -11.26 15.76 -18.48
CA LEU A 2 -9.93 15.16 -18.55
C LEU A 2 -9.97 13.78 -17.88
N ALA A 3 -9.16 12.83 -18.35
CA ALA A 3 -9.09 11.46 -17.85
C ALA A 3 -8.59 11.31 -16.38
N ASN A 4 -8.59 12.39 -15.58
CA ASN A 4 -7.90 12.51 -14.30
C ASN A 4 -8.79 12.77 -13.07
N ASP A 5 -10.13 12.79 -13.16
CA ASP A 5 -10.99 12.99 -11.98
C ASP A 5 -11.19 11.70 -11.15
N PHE A 6 -10.12 10.94 -10.95
CA PHE A 6 -10.13 9.81 -10.02
C PHE A 6 -9.76 10.34 -8.62
N LEU A 7 -10.62 11.20 -8.07
CA LEU A 7 -10.43 11.72 -6.72
C LEU A 7 -10.34 10.54 -5.74
N ALA A 8 -9.41 10.66 -4.81
CA ALA A 8 -9.25 9.71 -3.72
C ALA A 8 -10.53 9.61 -2.89
N LEU A 9 -10.75 8.44 -2.29
CA LEU A 9 -11.65 8.32 -1.15
C LEU A 9 -11.13 9.23 -0.01
N ASP A 10 -12.05 9.72 0.81
CA ASP A 10 -11.69 10.53 1.98
C ASP A 10 -10.86 9.70 2.95
N THR A 11 -9.95 10.36 3.67
CA THR A 11 -9.21 9.73 4.76
C THR A 11 -10.20 9.11 5.75
N ALA A 12 -10.02 7.82 6.00
CA ALA A 12 -10.85 7.04 6.90
C ALA A 12 -9.93 6.19 7.77
N LEU A 13 -9.54 6.71 8.93
CA LEU A 13 -8.60 6.05 9.83
C LEU A 13 -9.33 5.04 10.73
N PRO A 14 -8.68 3.95 11.15
CA PRO A 14 -9.18 3.12 12.24
C PRO A 14 -9.17 3.92 13.56
N PRO A 15 -9.66 3.35 14.68
CA PRO A 15 -9.49 3.96 16.00
C PRO A 15 -8.04 4.45 16.24
N SER A 16 -7.89 5.59 16.92
CA SER A 16 -6.61 6.33 16.97
C SER A 16 -5.44 5.53 17.57
N TYR A 17 -5.73 4.54 18.42
CA TYR A 17 -4.72 3.67 19.04
C TYR A 17 -4.18 2.58 18.11
N VAL A 18 -4.80 2.34 16.94
CA VAL A 18 -4.41 1.26 16.03
C VAL A 18 -3.15 1.61 15.24
N ILE A 19 -3.15 2.75 14.54
CA ILE A 19 -1.98 3.20 13.77
C ILE A 19 -1.06 4.05 14.65
N ASN A 20 -1.62 4.92 15.49
CA ASN A 20 -0.89 5.72 16.48
C ASN A 20 0.38 6.43 15.94
N GLY A 21 0.33 6.95 14.70
CA GLY A 21 1.46 7.66 14.08
C GLY A 21 2.60 6.75 13.59
N THR A 22 2.34 5.46 13.40
CA THR A 22 3.34 4.49 12.90
C THR A 22 3.08 4.07 11.46
N GLU A 23 2.20 4.75 10.72
CA GLU A 23 2.03 4.50 9.29
C GLU A 23 3.34 4.72 8.54
N PRO A 24 3.64 3.95 7.48
CA PRO A 24 4.80 4.20 6.65
C PRO A 24 4.63 5.48 5.84
N VAL A 25 5.77 6.10 5.54
CA VAL A 25 5.88 7.21 4.58
C VAL A 25 6.63 6.72 3.35
N PHE A 26 6.18 7.19 2.18
CA PHE A 26 6.61 6.68 0.89
C PHE A 26 7.33 7.75 0.08
N ASP A 27 8.31 7.30 -0.69
CA ASP A 27 8.83 8.01 -1.85
C ASP A 27 8.65 7.17 -3.12
N PHE A 28 8.71 7.83 -4.27
CA PHE A 28 8.46 7.25 -5.58
C PHE A 28 9.55 7.73 -6.55
N ASP A 29 10.47 6.83 -6.89
CA ASP A 29 11.59 7.12 -7.77
C ASP A 29 11.07 7.57 -9.16
N GLY A 30 11.94 8.23 -9.93
CA GLY A 30 11.63 8.79 -11.24
C GLY A 30 11.22 7.77 -12.33
N ASP A 31 11.32 6.48 -12.03
CA ASP A 31 11.34 5.37 -12.97
C ASP A 31 10.00 4.62 -13.11
N GLY A 32 8.95 5.03 -12.41
CA GLY A 32 7.63 4.40 -12.46
C GLY A 32 6.44 5.36 -12.49
N CYS A 33 5.25 4.83 -12.20
CA CYS A 33 4.07 5.65 -11.94
C CYS A 33 4.09 6.23 -10.52
N LEU A 34 3.39 7.36 -10.34
CA LEU A 34 2.99 7.81 -9.00
C LEU A 34 1.71 7.04 -8.59
N PRO A 35 1.42 6.91 -7.28
CA PRO A 35 0.28 6.14 -6.84
C PRO A 35 -1.03 6.80 -7.28
N SER A 36 -2.09 6.00 -7.36
CA SER A 36 -3.45 6.43 -7.65
C SER A 36 -4.44 5.63 -6.81
N ALA A 37 -5.71 6.01 -6.77
CA ALA A 37 -6.74 5.24 -6.09
C ALA A 37 -7.16 4.07 -6.98
N GLY A 38 -7.18 2.85 -6.43
CA GLY A 38 -7.67 1.66 -7.16
C GLY A 38 -9.19 1.65 -7.38
N ILE A 39 -9.93 2.43 -6.59
CA ILE A 39 -11.40 2.53 -6.62
C ILE A 39 -11.83 4.00 -6.49
N ARG A 40 -12.77 4.46 -7.33
CA ARG A 40 -13.33 5.82 -7.25
C ARG A 40 -14.21 5.97 -6.02
N ARG A 41 -14.49 7.22 -5.67
CA ARG A 41 -15.51 7.60 -4.68
C ARG A 41 -16.90 7.01 -4.96
N THR A 42 -17.29 6.89 -6.22
CA THR A 42 -18.55 6.23 -6.64
C THR A 42 -18.46 4.69 -6.64
N GLY A 43 -17.33 4.14 -6.23
CA GLY A 43 -17.04 2.72 -6.27
C GLY A 43 -16.90 2.18 -7.70
N GLN A 44 -16.24 2.89 -8.60
CA GLN A 44 -15.84 2.36 -9.91
C GLN A 44 -14.37 1.90 -9.84
N GLN A 45 -14.03 0.75 -10.41
CA GLN A 45 -12.64 0.29 -10.49
C GLN A 45 -11.78 1.26 -11.32
N ASN A 46 -10.52 1.44 -10.94
CA ASN A 46 -9.54 2.12 -11.77
C ASN A 46 -9.20 1.26 -12.98
N ALA A 47 -9.43 1.79 -14.18
CA ALA A 47 -9.16 1.09 -15.43
C ALA A 47 -7.66 0.87 -15.69
N GLY A 48 -6.77 1.52 -14.93
CA GLY A 48 -5.32 1.47 -15.13
C GLY A 48 -4.89 2.02 -16.49
N LEU A 49 -3.64 1.74 -16.87
CA LEU A 49 -3.05 2.15 -18.15
C LEU A 49 -2.45 0.95 -18.88
N LYS A 50 -2.40 1.05 -20.22
CA LYS A 50 -1.62 0.10 -21.02
C LYS A 50 -0.13 0.30 -20.74
N THR A 51 0.65 -0.78 -20.79
CA THR A 51 2.12 -0.75 -20.73
C THR A 51 2.71 -0.26 -22.05
N SER A 52 2.50 1.02 -22.34
CA SER A 52 2.97 1.72 -23.54
C SER A 52 3.64 3.04 -23.18
N GLY A 53 4.43 3.58 -24.12
CA GLY A 53 5.14 4.84 -23.92
C GLY A 53 6.28 4.70 -22.90
N THR A 54 6.61 5.78 -22.19
CA THR A 54 7.62 5.76 -21.12
C THR A 54 7.10 5.07 -19.85
N LEU A 55 8.00 4.66 -18.96
CA LEU A 55 7.63 3.99 -17.70
C LEU A 55 6.64 4.80 -16.86
N GLY A 56 6.91 6.10 -16.67
CA GLY A 56 6.01 7.05 -16.00
C GLY A 56 4.99 7.76 -16.91
N GLY A 57 4.89 7.38 -18.19
CA GLY A 57 4.00 8.02 -19.16
C GLY A 57 2.54 7.94 -18.72
N ASP A 58 1.86 9.10 -18.72
CA ASP A 58 0.44 9.27 -18.36
C ASP A 58 0.05 8.86 -16.92
N CYS A 59 1.03 8.64 -16.03
CA CYS A 59 0.78 8.22 -14.64
C CYS A 59 1.63 8.92 -13.57
N ARG A 60 2.26 10.05 -13.90
CA ARG A 60 2.99 10.89 -12.92
C ARG A 60 2.28 12.22 -12.68
N ASP A 61 1.05 12.16 -12.18
CA ASP A 61 0.27 13.36 -11.85
C ASP A 61 0.92 14.13 -10.69
N SER A 62 1.23 15.42 -10.91
CA SER A 62 1.79 16.31 -9.88
C SER A 62 0.93 16.41 -8.62
N LEU A 63 -0.39 16.20 -8.74
CA LEU A 63 -1.35 16.25 -7.64
C LEU A 63 -1.75 14.86 -7.14
N PHE A 64 -0.88 13.86 -7.27
CA PHE A 64 -1.21 12.46 -6.93
C PHE A 64 -1.74 12.27 -5.51
N LEU A 65 -1.36 13.10 -4.53
CA LEU A 65 -1.92 13.03 -3.16
C LEU A 65 -3.43 13.29 -3.11
N ARG A 66 -4.01 13.95 -4.12
CA ARG A 66 -5.47 14.14 -4.26
C ARG A 66 -6.18 12.99 -4.96
N THR A 67 -5.43 12.14 -5.65
CA THR A 67 -5.94 11.09 -6.55
C THR A 67 -5.44 9.70 -6.18
N SER A 68 -4.85 9.56 -4.97
CA SER A 68 -4.32 8.31 -4.43
C SER A 68 -4.79 8.04 -3.01
N ASN A 69 -4.86 6.76 -2.69
CA ASN A 69 -5.18 6.27 -1.35
C ASN A 69 -4.15 5.22 -0.93
N THR A 70 -3.87 5.17 0.36
CA THR A 70 -3.21 4.02 1.00
C THR A 70 -4.30 3.14 1.61
N VAL A 71 -4.52 1.96 1.03
CA VAL A 71 -5.50 1.01 1.57
C VAL A 71 -4.87 0.32 2.77
N HIS A 72 -5.39 0.62 3.96
CA HIS A 72 -4.90 0.08 5.21
C HIS A 72 -5.77 -1.08 5.69
N ARG A 73 -5.17 -2.16 6.16
CA ARG A 73 -5.89 -3.19 6.93
C ARG A 73 -4.98 -3.72 8.03
N TYR A 74 -5.56 -4.05 9.16
CA TYR A 74 -4.83 -4.55 10.31
C TYR A 74 -5.47 -5.80 10.90
N ALA A 75 -4.68 -6.56 11.66
CA ALA A 75 -5.16 -7.61 12.54
C ALA A 75 -4.38 -7.54 13.85
N CYS A 76 -5.04 -7.75 14.98
CA CYS A 76 -4.40 -7.74 16.31
C CYS A 76 -4.77 -8.99 17.10
N HIS A 77 -3.75 -9.75 17.50
CA HIS A 77 -3.87 -10.92 18.35
C HIS A 77 -3.46 -10.56 19.78
N ASN A 78 -4.23 -11.01 20.77
CA ASN A 78 -3.92 -10.79 22.18
C ASN A 78 -3.67 -12.15 22.87
N ASP A 79 -2.52 -12.28 23.51
CA ASP A 79 -2.19 -13.44 24.32
C ASP A 79 -1.55 -13.01 25.66
N ALA A 80 -0.94 -13.96 26.37
CA ALA A 80 -0.28 -13.69 27.66
C ALA A 80 1.02 -12.88 27.54
N GLN A 81 1.56 -12.68 26.32
CA GLN A 81 2.78 -11.92 26.05
C GLN A 81 2.48 -10.48 25.61
N GLY A 82 1.22 -10.16 25.28
CA GLY A 82 0.77 -8.81 24.93
C GLY A 82 -0.10 -8.81 23.67
N GLN A 83 -0.18 -7.65 23.04
CA GLN A 83 -0.90 -7.45 21.79
C GLN A 83 0.06 -7.41 20.60
N TYR A 84 -0.10 -8.33 19.66
CA TYR A 84 0.64 -8.36 18.41
C TYR A 84 -0.25 -7.89 17.27
N CYS A 85 0.16 -6.85 16.55
CA CYS A 85 -0.60 -6.38 15.39
C CYS A 85 0.21 -6.42 14.10
N ALA A 86 -0.47 -6.81 13.02
CA ALA A 86 0.01 -6.70 11.65
C ALA A 86 -0.76 -5.58 10.95
N HIS A 87 -0.06 -4.64 10.31
CA HIS A 87 -0.66 -3.54 9.55
C HIS A 87 -0.14 -3.56 8.12
N PHE A 88 -1.02 -3.74 7.13
CA PHE A 88 -0.67 -3.62 5.72
C PHE A 88 -1.13 -2.27 5.17
N TYR A 89 -0.27 -1.64 4.37
CA TYR A 89 -0.48 -0.35 3.73
C TYR A 89 -0.24 -0.50 2.23
N ALA A 90 -1.31 -0.70 1.46
CA ALA A 90 -1.24 -0.98 0.04
C ALA A 90 -1.45 0.27 -0.82
N LEU A 91 -0.65 0.40 -1.87
CA LEU A 91 -0.70 1.46 -2.87
C LEU A 91 -0.99 0.86 -4.24
N TYR A 92 -1.82 1.56 -5.02
CA TYR A 92 -2.16 1.18 -6.38
C TYR A 92 -1.41 2.04 -7.39
N PHE A 93 -0.86 1.41 -8.42
CA PHE A 93 -0.28 2.10 -9.58
C PHE A 93 -1.02 1.70 -10.85
N LYS A 94 -1.16 2.65 -11.78
CA LYS A 94 -2.00 2.44 -12.98
C LYS A 94 -1.43 1.36 -13.92
N LYS A 95 -0.11 1.17 -13.92
CA LYS A 95 0.62 0.15 -14.68
C LYS A 95 1.95 -0.12 -14.00
N ASP A 96 2.47 -1.31 -14.21
CA ASP A 96 3.86 -1.67 -13.99
C ASP A 96 4.46 -2.03 -15.35
N GLN A 97 5.39 -1.21 -15.83
CA GLN A 97 6.00 -1.39 -17.13
C GLN A 97 7.47 -1.74 -16.98
N VAL A 98 7.96 -2.68 -17.79
CA VAL A 98 9.37 -3.12 -17.74
C VAL A 98 10.26 -2.26 -18.65
N PHE A 99 9.86 -2.05 -19.90
CA PHE A 99 10.68 -1.33 -20.89
C PHE A 99 9.96 -0.12 -21.47
N HIS A 100 10.70 0.98 -21.67
CA HIS A 100 10.20 2.13 -22.43
C HIS A 100 9.83 1.72 -23.86
N TYR A 101 8.68 2.19 -24.35
CA TYR A 101 8.16 2.06 -25.71
C TYR A 101 7.86 0.64 -26.23
N PHE A 102 8.64 -0.36 -25.83
CA PHE A 102 8.47 -1.77 -26.21
C PHE A 102 7.51 -2.54 -25.29
N GLY A 103 7.08 -1.93 -24.18
CA GLY A 103 6.12 -2.51 -23.25
C GLY A 103 6.75 -3.54 -22.29
N GLY A 104 6.02 -4.62 -22.02
CA GLY A 104 6.34 -5.58 -20.95
C GLY A 104 5.79 -5.14 -19.59
N GLY A 105 5.61 -6.09 -18.66
CA GLY A 105 4.90 -5.88 -17.40
C GLY A 105 3.39 -6.02 -17.53
N HIS A 106 2.62 -5.33 -16.70
CA HIS A 106 1.15 -5.44 -16.66
C HIS A 106 0.43 -4.10 -16.41
N ARG A 107 -0.81 -4.04 -16.90
CA ARG A 107 -1.78 -3.03 -16.45
C ARG A 107 -2.09 -3.30 -14.99
N HIS A 108 -2.26 -2.23 -14.21
CA HIS A 108 -2.44 -2.26 -12.76
C HIS A 108 -1.19 -2.74 -12.03
N ASP A 109 -1.01 -2.22 -10.83
CA ASP A 109 -0.05 -2.72 -9.87
C ASP A 109 -0.55 -2.46 -8.46
N TRP A 110 -0.22 -3.37 -7.54
CA TRP A 110 -0.54 -3.27 -6.12
C TRP A 110 0.69 -3.70 -5.33
N GLU A 111 1.32 -2.73 -4.69
CA GLU A 111 2.43 -2.96 -3.79
C GLU A 111 2.02 -2.54 -2.37
N TYR A 112 2.70 -3.06 -1.35
CA TYR A 112 2.36 -2.80 0.04
C TYR A 112 3.55 -2.89 0.98
N ALA A 113 3.56 -1.99 1.95
CA ALA A 113 4.42 -2.09 3.12
C ALA A 113 3.65 -2.75 4.27
N ALA A 114 4.38 -3.41 5.16
CA ALA A 114 3.85 -3.91 6.42
C ALA A 114 4.57 -3.29 7.61
N VAL A 115 3.82 -2.99 8.66
CA VAL A 115 4.34 -2.60 9.99
C VAL A 115 3.84 -3.63 10.98
N TRP A 116 4.74 -4.14 11.82
CA TRP A 116 4.44 -5.15 12.83
C TRP A 116 4.70 -4.56 14.20
N THR A 117 3.67 -4.54 15.06
CA THR A 117 3.76 -3.96 16.39
C THR A 117 3.54 -5.00 17.49
N HIS A 118 4.22 -4.80 18.61
CA HIS A 118 3.97 -5.50 19.87
C HIS A 118 3.71 -4.44 20.94
N ASP A 119 2.53 -4.48 21.56
CA ASP A 119 2.04 -3.49 22.52
C ASP A 119 2.14 -2.05 21.98
N GLY A 120 1.80 -1.87 20.69
CA GLY A 120 1.83 -0.59 19.99
C GLY A 120 3.24 -0.11 19.59
N ILE A 121 4.29 -0.85 19.91
CA ILE A 121 5.67 -0.52 19.53
C ILE A 121 6.03 -1.22 18.23
N VAL A 122 6.53 -0.47 17.24
CA VAL A 122 7.03 -1.04 15.98
C VAL A 122 8.23 -1.93 16.24
N THR A 123 8.10 -3.22 15.94
CA THR A 123 9.17 -4.21 16.10
C THR A 123 9.80 -4.59 14.77
N HIS A 124 9.03 -4.59 13.68
CA HIS A 124 9.49 -4.95 12.35
C HIS A 124 8.78 -4.11 11.29
N GLY A 125 9.45 -3.96 10.16
CA GLY A 125 8.88 -3.43 8.93
C GLY A 125 9.07 -4.40 7.79
N SER A 126 8.20 -4.33 6.79
CA SER A 126 8.35 -5.09 5.56
C SER A 126 7.97 -4.30 4.32
N TYR A 127 8.50 -4.71 3.18
CA TYR A 127 8.11 -4.22 1.85
C TYR A 127 7.81 -5.39 0.92
N SER A 128 6.87 -5.20 -0.01
CA SER A 128 6.58 -6.18 -1.05
C SER A 128 7.51 -6.05 -2.25
N ALA A 129 7.91 -7.19 -2.80
CA ALA A 129 8.56 -7.26 -4.11
C ALA A 129 8.25 -8.61 -4.76
N HIS A 130 7.76 -8.59 -5.99
CA HIS A 130 7.57 -9.76 -6.85
C HIS A 130 6.76 -10.91 -6.22
N GLY A 131 5.76 -10.59 -5.39
CA GLY A 131 4.87 -11.57 -4.74
C GLY A 131 5.36 -12.10 -3.39
N ASP A 132 6.52 -11.63 -2.93
CA ASP A 132 7.04 -11.88 -1.58
C ASP A 132 7.04 -10.62 -0.72
N LEU A 133 7.30 -10.81 0.57
CA LEU A 133 7.40 -9.74 1.56
C LEU A 133 8.73 -9.88 2.32
N TYR A 134 9.54 -8.83 2.29
CA TYR A 134 10.86 -8.80 2.90
C TYR A 134 10.79 -8.09 4.24
N THR A 135 11.00 -8.83 5.32
CA THR A 135 10.82 -8.35 6.70
C THR A 135 12.17 -8.14 7.39
N LYS A 136 12.30 -7.03 8.13
CA LYS A 136 13.48 -6.72 8.97
C LYS A 136 13.08 -6.16 10.33
N PRO A 137 13.90 -6.35 11.38
CA PRO A 137 13.67 -5.71 12.67
C PRO A 137 13.79 -4.19 12.56
N ALA A 138 12.98 -3.47 13.33
CA ALA A 138 12.93 -2.00 13.30
C ALA A 138 14.30 -1.34 13.55
N SER A 139 15.17 -1.98 14.32
CA SER A 139 16.54 -1.50 14.58
C SER A 139 17.44 -1.40 13.33
N GLU A 140 17.07 -2.08 12.24
CA GLU A 140 17.81 -2.05 10.97
C GLU A 140 17.17 -1.12 9.92
N LEU A 141 16.07 -0.46 10.26
CA LEU A 141 15.21 0.22 9.28
C LEU A 141 15.29 1.75 9.38
N PRO A 142 15.13 2.45 8.25
CA PRO A 142 15.05 3.91 8.22
C PRO A 142 13.67 4.37 8.73
N PHE A 143 13.68 5.28 9.71
CA PHE A 143 12.48 5.94 10.20
C PHE A 143 12.61 7.46 10.10
N GLU A 144 11.50 8.15 9.86
CA GLU A 144 11.36 9.59 10.04
C GLU A 144 10.19 9.84 10.98
N ASN A 145 10.44 10.44 12.16
CA ASN A 145 9.41 10.74 13.16
C ASN A 145 8.51 9.56 13.56
N GLY A 146 9.05 8.33 13.58
CA GLY A 146 8.29 7.11 13.90
C GLY A 146 7.67 6.40 12.70
N HIS A 147 7.75 7.00 11.50
CA HIS A 147 7.24 6.43 10.26
C HIS A 147 8.33 5.66 9.50
N LEU A 148 8.04 4.41 9.17
CA LEU A 148 8.93 3.58 8.34
C LEU A 148 9.06 4.20 6.93
N LYS A 149 10.29 4.42 6.47
CA LYS A 149 10.53 4.99 5.13
C LYS A 149 10.62 3.89 4.06
N ILE A 150 9.74 3.97 3.07
CA ILE A 150 9.63 3.02 1.96
C ILE A 150 9.76 3.75 0.62
N VAL A 151 10.36 3.10 -0.37
CA VAL A 151 10.50 3.64 -1.73
C VAL A 151 9.92 2.68 -2.75
N TYR A 152 9.08 3.18 -3.65
CA TYR A 152 8.67 2.47 -4.87
C TYR A 152 9.64 2.80 -6.00
N HIS A 153 10.17 1.77 -6.66
CA HIS A 153 11.25 1.91 -7.63
C HIS A 153 11.19 0.81 -8.69
N LYS A 154 11.97 1.00 -9.76
CA LYS A 154 12.26 -0.04 -10.74
C LYS A 154 13.29 -1.03 -10.21
N ASP A 155 12.92 -2.30 -10.10
CA ASP A 155 13.86 -3.34 -9.65
C ASP A 155 14.67 -3.93 -10.82
N GLY A 156 15.70 -3.18 -11.23
CA GLY A 156 16.62 -3.60 -12.29
C GLY A 156 15.90 -3.88 -13.62
N LEU A 157 16.02 -5.12 -14.11
CA LEU A 157 15.38 -5.57 -15.36
C LEU A 157 13.98 -6.18 -15.15
N LEU A 158 13.49 -6.24 -13.91
CA LEU A 158 12.19 -6.82 -13.56
C LEU A 158 11.10 -5.74 -13.55
N THR A 159 9.94 -6.08 -13.00
CA THR A 159 8.82 -5.20 -12.61
C THR A 159 9.21 -4.23 -11.50
N HIS A 160 8.31 -3.31 -11.14
CA HIS A 160 8.56 -2.42 -10.00
C HIS A 160 8.42 -3.19 -8.69
N ALA A 161 8.96 -2.61 -7.62
CA ALA A 161 8.86 -3.14 -6.29
C ALA A 161 8.98 -2.03 -5.25
N LEU A 162 8.58 -2.33 -4.01
CA LEU A 162 8.99 -1.52 -2.88
C LEU A 162 10.37 -1.93 -2.40
N ARG A 163 11.01 -1.04 -1.65
CA ARG A 163 12.21 -1.31 -0.85
C ARG A 163 12.19 -0.42 0.39
N PHE A 164 12.99 -0.78 1.39
CA PHE A 164 13.33 0.20 2.44
C PHE A 164 14.12 1.35 1.83
N ALA A 165 13.91 2.56 2.35
CA ALA A 165 14.74 3.68 1.99
C ALA A 165 16.20 3.47 2.43
N LYS A 166 17.13 4.21 1.85
CA LYS A 166 18.46 4.41 2.43
C LYS A 166 18.33 5.38 3.61
N TYR A 167 19.19 5.25 4.62
CA TYR A 167 19.14 6.11 5.82
C TYR A 167 19.17 7.61 5.50
N GLN A 168 19.92 8.01 4.48
CA GLN A 168 20.07 9.41 4.04
C GLN A 168 19.36 9.66 2.69
N GLU A 169 18.35 8.87 2.36
CA GLU A 169 17.60 9.05 1.10
C GLU A 169 16.77 10.32 1.14
N VAL A 170 16.97 11.14 0.10
CA VAL A 170 16.16 12.33 -0.21
C VAL A 170 15.08 11.89 -1.18
N ALA A 171 13.85 12.33 -0.92
CA ALA A 171 12.71 11.94 -1.74
C ALA A 171 12.77 12.54 -3.15
N GLU A 172 12.51 11.72 -4.18
CA GLU A 172 12.53 12.11 -5.60
C GLU A 172 11.16 12.53 -6.15
N ASN A 173 10.07 12.23 -5.43
CA ASN A 173 8.73 12.64 -5.85
C ASN A 173 8.57 14.18 -5.87
N GLY A 174 7.56 14.67 -6.60
CA GLY A 174 7.36 16.11 -6.82
C GLY A 174 7.13 16.97 -5.58
N TYR A 175 6.91 16.38 -4.39
CA TYR A 175 6.83 17.10 -3.12
C TYR A 175 8.17 17.24 -2.40
N ASN A 176 9.24 16.58 -2.88
CA ASN A 176 10.59 16.55 -2.28
C ASN A 176 10.60 16.17 -0.80
N ARG A 177 9.66 15.31 -0.39
CA ARG A 177 9.56 14.74 0.96
C ARG A 177 8.89 13.38 0.89
N PHE A 178 9.14 12.54 1.89
CA PHE A 178 8.36 11.32 2.06
C PHE A 178 6.91 11.70 2.40
N VAL A 179 5.95 10.98 1.83
CA VAL A 179 4.52 11.27 1.95
C VAL A 179 3.72 10.00 2.15
N THR A 180 2.57 10.13 2.81
CA THR A 180 1.57 9.07 2.87
C THR A 180 0.30 9.59 2.18
N PRO A 181 -0.13 8.98 1.06
CA PRO A 181 -1.46 9.21 0.51
C PRO A 181 -2.56 9.03 1.56
N ASN A 182 -3.76 9.56 1.31
CA ASN A 182 -4.88 9.43 2.24
C ASN A 182 -5.11 7.97 2.63
N ILE A 183 -4.97 7.68 3.92
CA ILE A 183 -5.19 6.33 4.44
C ILE A 183 -6.70 6.07 4.47
N ILE A 184 -7.08 4.94 3.87
CA ILE A 184 -8.43 4.39 3.96
C ILE A 184 -8.36 3.02 4.60
N SER A 185 -8.82 2.94 5.84
CA SER A 185 -8.93 1.69 6.54
C SER A 185 -10.00 0.84 5.88
N TRP A 186 -9.69 -0.43 5.64
CA TRP A 186 -10.59 -1.45 5.13
C TRP A 186 -11.89 -1.53 5.94
N TYR A 187 -11.87 -1.09 7.20
CA TYR A 187 -13.01 -1.11 8.11
C TYR A 187 -13.88 0.16 8.05
N GLU A 188 -13.40 1.25 7.46
CA GLU A 188 -13.99 2.59 7.62
C GLU A 188 -14.24 3.34 6.30
N MET A 189 -14.00 2.71 5.13
CA MET A 189 -14.05 3.40 3.84
C MET A 189 -15.40 4.08 3.57
N GLN A 190 -15.37 5.29 3.02
CA GLN A 190 -16.56 6.03 2.60
C GLN A 190 -16.33 6.69 1.24
N GLY A 191 -17.37 6.65 0.41
CA GLY A 191 -17.40 7.28 -0.90
C GLY A 191 -18.70 8.03 -1.16
N ASP A 192 -18.85 8.57 -2.36
CA ASP A 192 -19.99 9.42 -2.73
C ASP A 192 -21.24 8.56 -2.93
N GLY A 193 -22.09 8.50 -1.89
CA GLY A 193 -23.28 7.65 -1.88
C GLY A 193 -22.97 6.15 -1.79
N VAL A 194 -21.75 5.77 -1.41
CA VAL A 194 -21.31 4.38 -1.29
C VAL A 194 -20.69 4.14 0.09
N ASN A 195 -21.23 3.17 0.82
CA ASN A 195 -20.78 2.82 2.17
C ASN A 195 -19.59 1.84 2.17
N ASN A 196 -18.98 1.63 3.34
CA ASN A 196 -17.83 0.75 3.51
C ASN A 196 -18.09 -0.68 3.00
N GLN A 197 -19.23 -1.27 3.36
CA GLN A 197 -19.57 -2.64 2.95
C GLN A 197 -19.56 -2.79 1.42
N THR A 198 -20.13 -1.81 0.71
CA THR A 198 -20.18 -1.84 -0.75
C THR A 198 -18.80 -1.64 -1.37
N LEU A 199 -17.98 -0.73 -0.82
CA LEU A 199 -16.60 -0.52 -1.29
C LEU A 199 -15.73 -1.76 -1.07
N ARG A 200 -15.83 -2.41 0.10
CA ARG A 200 -15.15 -3.68 0.38
C ARG A 200 -15.57 -4.80 -0.57
N ALA A 201 -16.89 -4.98 -0.77
CA ALA A 201 -17.41 -5.99 -1.70
C ALA A 201 -16.84 -5.79 -3.11
N LYS A 202 -16.90 -4.56 -3.62
CA LYS A 202 -16.31 -4.19 -4.91
C LYS A 202 -14.81 -4.45 -4.97
N LEU A 203 -14.05 -4.01 -3.97
CA LEU A 203 -12.60 -4.25 -3.92
C LEU A 203 -12.28 -5.74 -3.86
N ASN A 204 -13.06 -6.56 -3.16
CA ASN A 204 -12.91 -8.01 -3.18
C ASN A 204 -13.12 -8.59 -4.59
N GLU A 205 -14.14 -8.13 -5.31
CA GLU A 205 -14.55 -8.65 -6.63
C GLU A 205 -13.68 -8.17 -7.81
N TYR A 206 -13.09 -6.98 -7.73
CA TYR A 206 -12.35 -6.40 -8.87
C TYR A 206 -11.18 -7.25 -9.36
N ASP A 207 -11.09 -7.37 -10.67
CA ASP A 207 -9.98 -7.99 -11.38
C ASP A 207 -8.96 -6.93 -11.80
N TYR A 208 -7.80 -6.92 -11.14
CA TYR A 208 -6.67 -6.06 -11.48
C TYR A 208 -5.63 -6.79 -12.36
N GLY A 209 -6.04 -7.84 -13.08
CA GLY A 209 -5.19 -8.64 -13.94
C GLY A 209 -4.11 -9.36 -13.13
N SER A 210 -2.85 -9.07 -13.43
CA SER A 210 -1.70 -9.65 -12.72
C SER A 210 -1.51 -9.10 -11.32
N ALA A 211 -2.02 -7.91 -11.03
CA ALA A 211 -1.88 -7.28 -9.73
C ALA A 211 -2.92 -7.80 -8.73
N THR A 212 -2.54 -7.97 -7.47
CA THR A 212 -3.43 -8.44 -6.41
C THR A 212 -3.42 -7.47 -5.24
N LEU A 213 -4.59 -6.91 -4.89
CA LEU A 213 -4.75 -6.14 -3.66
C LEU A 213 -4.52 -7.05 -2.44
N PRO A 214 -3.46 -6.84 -1.63
CA PRO A 214 -3.04 -7.77 -0.59
C PRO A 214 -3.97 -7.82 0.63
N VAL A 215 -4.82 -6.80 0.80
CA VAL A 215 -5.72 -6.65 1.96
C VAL A 215 -7.15 -7.16 1.72
N LYS A 216 -7.44 -7.74 0.54
CA LYS A 216 -8.73 -8.38 0.27
C LYS A 216 -8.98 -9.53 1.26
N ASP A 217 -10.26 -9.86 1.49
CA ASP A 217 -10.66 -10.86 2.48
C ASP A 217 -10.05 -12.25 2.18
N SER A 218 -9.90 -12.63 0.92
CA SER A 218 -9.28 -13.90 0.50
C SER A 218 -7.76 -13.96 0.63
N ARG A 219 -7.11 -12.84 0.97
CA ARG A 219 -5.64 -12.71 0.96
C ARG A 219 -5.06 -12.28 2.29
N PHE A 220 -5.71 -11.35 2.99
CA PHE A 220 -5.10 -10.66 4.12
C PHE A 220 -4.60 -11.61 5.21
N LEU A 221 -5.47 -12.47 5.74
CA LEU A 221 -5.12 -13.41 6.81
C LEU A 221 -4.02 -14.40 6.38
N TYR A 222 -4.08 -14.86 5.14
CA TYR A 222 -3.05 -15.73 4.56
C TYR A 222 -1.70 -15.01 4.47
N ASN A 223 -1.68 -13.79 3.96
CA ASN A 223 -0.45 -13.01 3.75
C ASN A 223 0.21 -12.64 5.09
N ILE A 224 -0.55 -12.17 6.08
CA ILE A 224 0.04 -11.82 7.38
C ILE A 224 0.65 -13.05 8.07
N ASN A 225 0.01 -14.22 7.98
CA ASN A 225 0.57 -15.45 8.56
C ASN A 225 1.75 -16.02 7.77
N ARG A 226 1.76 -15.85 6.45
CA ARG A 226 2.89 -16.27 5.59
C ARG A 226 4.17 -15.49 5.89
N PHE A 227 4.04 -14.19 6.23
CA PHE A 227 5.18 -13.26 6.28
C PHE A 227 5.45 -12.60 7.63
N LYS A 228 4.69 -12.96 8.68
CA LYS A 228 4.92 -12.45 10.04
C LYS A 228 6.35 -12.74 10.54
N PRO A 229 6.91 -11.88 11.40
CA PRO A 229 8.14 -12.18 12.11
C PRO A 229 8.02 -13.51 12.87
N ALA A 230 9.14 -14.22 13.02
CA ALA A 230 9.14 -15.59 13.56
C ALA A 230 8.56 -15.68 14.98
N ASN A 231 8.68 -14.63 15.78
CA ASN A 231 8.19 -14.55 17.16
C ASN A 231 6.74 -14.07 17.29
N TYR A 232 6.04 -13.79 16.19
CA TYR A 232 4.63 -13.39 16.23
C TYR A 232 3.72 -14.62 16.36
N PRO A 233 2.58 -14.53 17.05
CA PRO A 233 1.58 -15.59 17.08
C PRO A 233 0.96 -15.80 15.70
N THR A 234 0.26 -16.92 15.52
CA THR A 234 -0.59 -17.10 14.33
C THR A 234 -1.83 -16.23 14.49
N PHE A 235 -2.10 -15.40 13.49
CA PHE A 235 -3.32 -14.61 13.43
C PHE A 235 -4.50 -15.49 13.00
N GLU A 236 -5.64 -15.29 13.61
CA GLU A 236 -6.90 -15.96 13.31
C GLU A 236 -7.90 -15.02 12.65
N PHE A 237 -9.01 -15.57 12.15
CA PHE A 237 -10.05 -14.75 11.53
C PHE A 237 -10.65 -13.72 12.50
N ALA A 238 -10.75 -14.08 13.78
CA ALA A 238 -11.23 -13.18 14.85
C ALA A 238 -10.34 -11.93 15.00
N ASP A 239 -9.03 -12.07 14.78
CA ASP A 239 -8.07 -10.96 14.89
C ASP A 239 -8.22 -9.94 13.76
N THR A 240 -8.91 -10.30 12.67
CA THR A 240 -9.12 -9.43 11.49
C THR A 240 -10.39 -8.59 11.57
N GLN A 241 -11.04 -8.53 12.73
CA GLN A 241 -12.19 -7.68 13.00
C GLN A 241 -11.73 -6.36 13.66
N PRO A 242 -12.42 -5.24 13.40
CA PRO A 242 -12.10 -3.95 14.01
C PRO A 242 -12.41 -3.90 15.50
#